data_AF-I4AM85-F1
#
_entry.id   AF-I4AM85-F1
#
_cell.length_a   1.000
_cell.length_b   1.000
_cell.length_c   1.000
_cell.angle_alpha   90.00
_cell.angle_beta   90.00
_cell.angle_gamma   90.00
#
_symmetry.space_group_name_H-M   'P 1'
#
loop_
_entity.id
_entity.type
_entity.pdbx_description
1 polymer ?
#
loop_
_entity_poly.entity_id
_entity_poly.type
_entity_poly.pdbx_seq_one_letter_code
_entity_poly.pdbx_strand_id
1 'polypeptide(L)'
;MSKKLYEDSIKKWKFKAISRRKENDYLKSRNKELAESRDNWKQKYQSEKLSHKISFSQGKKAKRHQYNLDVVAFVIELYKYGGMSLRSCRHTLICLHLFLDLNDKIPSHTSIRNWLCKYGAYRLESTKNKSDEYVVYVDESISFGSEKILLFLGVPVDSIPKDRSLSHSDVEVLGVEIGQEWTGEQVAKELSKIASTKTIKYVVSDEGTNLKSTYKLLDYSHIEDCTHILANHLKRLYNEDADFKLFSKLIGNLRQKWYLSKNNSSYMPPSMRGKMRFANIFPCVNWAKKILQTWDDLPSSVQEQVLFLKEKEEFILCSSDIIESYFGKIKTKINQNSRSGLTEFIFTIATFGKTFSAEEAKNALENIKCKELKLKKITKQAA
;
A
#
# COMPACT_ATOMS: atom_id res chain seq x y z
N MET A 1 -46.28 -4.04 83.84
CA MET A 1 -45.43 -3.38 82.82
C MET A 1 -46.33 -2.45 82.03
N SER A 2 -46.08 -1.12 82.01
CA SER A 2 -47.05 -0.16 81.45
C SER A 2 -47.25 -0.41 79.95
N LYS A 3 -48.49 -0.26 79.47
CA LYS A 3 -48.89 -0.50 78.06
C LYS A 3 -47.97 0.22 77.06
N LYS A 4 -47.46 1.39 77.47
CA LYS A 4 -46.51 2.24 76.74
C LYS A 4 -45.14 1.58 76.50
N LEU A 5 -44.58 0.89 77.51
CA LEU A 5 -43.29 0.20 77.39
C LEU A 5 -43.36 -1.03 76.46
N TYR A 6 -44.51 -1.71 76.44
CA TYR A 6 -44.75 -2.83 75.53
C TYR A 6 -44.91 -2.35 74.07
N GLU A 7 -45.65 -1.26 73.86
CA GLU A 7 -45.80 -0.63 72.54
C GLU A 7 -44.47 -0.10 71.98
N ASP A 8 -43.60 0.48 72.81
CA ASP A 8 -42.28 0.96 72.40
C ASP A 8 -41.31 -0.18 72.05
N SER A 9 -41.40 -1.31 72.76
CA SER A 9 -40.66 -2.53 72.42
C SER A 9 -41.08 -3.06 71.04
N ILE A 10 -42.38 -3.16 70.77
CA ILE A 10 -42.91 -3.60 69.47
C ILE A 10 -42.46 -2.66 68.35
N LYS A 11 -42.49 -1.34 68.56
CA LYS A 11 -42.00 -0.36 67.58
C LYS A 11 -40.51 -0.54 67.29
N LYS A 12 -39.67 -0.77 68.32
CA LYS A 12 -38.24 -1.08 68.15
C LYS A 12 -38.01 -2.36 67.35
N TRP A 13 -38.74 -3.44 67.65
CA TRP A 13 -38.65 -4.69 66.91
C TRP A 13 -39.09 -4.53 65.44
N LYS A 14 -40.17 -3.79 65.21
CA LYS A 14 -40.65 -3.48 63.86
C LYS A 14 -39.62 -2.66 63.06
N PHE A 15 -39.02 -1.65 63.68
CA PHE A 15 -37.96 -0.85 63.06
C PHE A 15 -36.73 -1.70 62.71
N LYS A 16 -36.29 -2.56 63.65
CA LYS A 16 -35.16 -3.48 63.44
C LYS A 16 -35.43 -4.48 62.32
N ALA A 17 -36.65 -5.01 62.23
CA ALA A 17 -37.07 -5.91 61.15
C ALA A 17 -37.09 -5.21 59.79
N ILE A 18 -37.59 -3.98 59.72
CA ILE A 18 -37.59 -3.17 58.49
C ILE A 18 -36.15 -2.85 58.06
N SER A 19 -35.28 -2.44 58.98
CA SER A 19 -33.87 -2.15 58.69
C SER A 19 -33.14 -3.38 58.15
N ARG A 20 -33.33 -4.55 58.79
CA ARG A 20 -32.75 -5.83 58.33
C ARG A 20 -33.28 -6.25 56.96
N ARG A 21 -34.56 -6.02 56.68
CA ARG A 21 -35.12 -6.30 55.35
C ARG A 21 -34.43 -5.45 54.29
N LYS A 22 -34.31 -4.13 54.51
CA LYS A 22 -33.62 -3.22 53.58
C LYS A 22 -32.16 -3.61 53.34
N GLU A 23 -31.46 -3.99 54.41
CA GLU A 23 -30.07 -4.45 54.33
C GLU A 23 -29.95 -5.76 53.52
N ASN A 24 -30.81 -6.74 53.78
CA ASN A 24 -30.84 -7.98 53.01
C ASN A 24 -31.17 -7.75 51.53
N ASP A 25 -32.09 -6.86 51.22
CA ASP A 25 -32.47 -6.54 49.84
C ASP A 25 -31.30 -5.83 49.11
N TYR A 26 -30.59 -4.95 49.81
CA TYR A 26 -29.36 -4.33 49.31
C TYR A 26 -28.26 -5.36 49.06
N LEU A 27 -27.96 -6.23 50.03
CA LEU A 27 -26.93 -7.26 49.90
C LEU A 27 -27.25 -8.26 48.78
N LYS A 28 -28.52 -8.64 48.59
CA LYS A 28 -28.95 -9.47 47.47
C LYS A 28 -28.69 -8.80 46.12
N SER A 29 -29.03 -7.52 46.02
CA SER A 29 -28.81 -6.73 44.79
C SER A 29 -27.31 -6.60 44.50
N ARG A 30 -26.50 -6.32 45.53
CA ARG A 30 -25.04 -6.19 45.42
C ARG A 30 -24.37 -7.51 45.03
N ASN A 31 -24.81 -8.64 45.59
CA ASN A 31 -24.29 -9.96 45.22
C ASN A 31 -24.63 -10.32 43.78
N LYS A 32 -25.82 -9.94 43.29
CA LYS A 32 -26.21 -10.13 41.90
C LYS A 32 -25.32 -9.32 40.96
N GLU A 33 -25.11 -8.03 41.26
CA GLU A 33 -24.22 -7.14 40.51
C GLU A 33 -22.77 -7.67 40.46
N LEU A 34 -22.25 -8.14 41.59
CA LEU A 34 -20.91 -8.74 41.67
C LEU A 34 -20.79 -10.04 40.86
N ALA A 35 -21.82 -10.89 40.87
CA ALA A 35 -21.86 -12.11 40.07
C ALA A 35 -21.87 -11.80 38.57
N GLU A 36 -22.71 -10.86 38.13
CA GLU A 36 -22.79 -10.40 36.74
C GLU A 36 -21.47 -9.76 36.29
N SER A 37 -20.87 -8.91 37.13
CA SER A 37 -19.57 -8.30 36.86
C SER A 37 -18.47 -9.36 36.71
N ARG A 38 -18.41 -10.33 37.63
CA ARG A 38 -17.44 -11.45 37.56
C ARG A 38 -17.60 -12.26 36.28
N ASP A 39 -18.84 -12.58 35.91
CA ASP A 39 -19.11 -13.41 34.73
C ASP A 39 -18.80 -12.65 33.42
N ASN A 40 -19.08 -11.34 33.38
CA ASN A 40 -18.61 -10.45 32.31
C ASN A 40 -17.09 -10.40 32.22
N TRP A 41 -16.37 -10.30 33.34
CA TRP A 41 -14.90 -10.34 33.35
C TRP A 41 -14.34 -11.68 32.90
N LYS A 42 -14.98 -12.80 33.26
CA LYS A 42 -14.61 -14.13 32.76
C LYS A 42 -14.84 -14.26 31.25
N GLN A 43 -15.97 -13.79 30.74
CA GLN A 43 -16.23 -13.77 29.30
C GLN A 43 -15.24 -12.87 28.57
N LYS A 44 -14.96 -11.67 29.10
CA LYS A 44 -13.96 -10.75 28.54
C LYS A 44 -12.58 -11.39 28.50
N TYR A 45 -12.12 -12.00 29.59
CA TYR A 45 -10.86 -12.74 29.65
C TYR A 45 -10.82 -13.93 28.68
N GLN A 46 -11.91 -14.69 28.55
CA GLN A 46 -12.00 -15.79 27.57
C GLN A 46 -11.96 -15.28 26.12
N SER A 47 -12.63 -14.17 25.84
CA SER A 47 -12.62 -13.52 24.52
C SER A 47 -11.26 -12.91 24.18
N GLU A 48 -10.55 -12.33 25.16
CA GLU A 48 -9.17 -11.85 25.02
C GLU A 48 -8.18 -13.03 24.86
N LYS A 49 -8.44 -14.18 25.49
CA LYS A 49 -7.67 -15.41 25.26
C LYS A 49 -7.93 -16.03 23.88
N LEU A 50 -9.10 -15.77 23.28
CA LEU A 50 -9.46 -16.13 21.89
C LEU A 50 -8.94 -15.11 20.86
N SER A 51 -8.62 -13.88 21.28
CA SER A 51 -7.84 -12.95 20.45
C SER A 51 -6.52 -13.65 20.12
N HIS A 52 -6.20 -13.72 18.83
CA HIS A 52 -5.17 -14.60 18.29
C HIS A 52 -3.84 -14.41 19.03
N LYS A 53 -3.52 -15.31 19.97
CA LYS A 53 -2.13 -15.53 20.36
C LYS A 53 -1.44 -16.04 19.10
N ILE A 54 -0.78 -15.14 18.38
CA ILE A 54 0.14 -15.49 17.31
C ILE A 54 1.17 -16.41 17.95
N SER A 55 1.02 -17.69 17.71
CA SER A 55 1.87 -18.70 18.30
C SER A 55 2.96 -19.00 17.29
N PHE A 56 4.09 -18.32 17.42
CA PHE A 56 5.24 -18.52 16.53
C PHE A 56 5.71 -19.98 16.49
N SER A 57 5.50 -20.72 17.58
CA SER A 57 5.86 -22.13 17.77
C SER A 57 4.75 -23.14 17.43
N GLN A 58 3.50 -22.88 17.85
CA GLN A 58 2.38 -23.82 17.76
C GLN A 58 1.26 -23.27 16.89
N GLY A 59 1.29 -23.59 15.60
CA GLY A 59 0.18 -23.27 14.69
C GLY A 59 0.14 -24.17 13.47
N LYS A 60 -0.88 -23.95 12.63
CA LYS A 60 -1.10 -24.76 11.42
C LYS A 60 0.08 -24.60 10.46
N LYS A 61 0.47 -25.71 9.82
CA LYS A 61 1.55 -25.75 8.84
C LYS A 61 1.01 -26.27 7.51
N ALA A 62 1.50 -25.73 6.40
CA ALA A 62 1.26 -26.30 5.09
C ALA A 62 1.95 -27.67 4.97
N LYS A 63 1.34 -28.62 4.26
CA LYS A 63 1.89 -29.96 4.03
C LYS A 63 3.32 -29.87 3.46
N ARG A 64 4.26 -30.59 4.10
CA ARG A 64 5.71 -30.59 3.77
C ARG A 64 6.45 -29.26 4.03
N HIS A 65 5.86 -28.33 4.78
CA HIS A 65 6.54 -27.13 5.28
C HIS A 65 6.74 -27.20 6.79
N GLN A 66 7.80 -26.55 7.29
CA GLN A 66 8.21 -26.66 8.70
C GLN A 66 7.75 -25.47 9.57
N TYR A 67 7.40 -24.35 8.94
CA TYR A 67 7.08 -23.09 9.61
C TYR A 67 5.56 -22.91 9.75
N ASN A 68 5.13 -22.28 10.85
CA ASN A 68 3.74 -21.89 11.06
C ASN A 68 3.31 -20.88 9.98
N LEU A 69 2.10 -21.06 9.44
CA LEU A 69 1.45 -20.13 8.52
C LEU A 69 1.36 -18.71 9.07
N ASP A 70 1.19 -18.50 10.39
CA ASP A 70 1.17 -17.14 10.97
C ASP A 70 2.53 -16.44 10.82
N VAL A 71 3.63 -17.19 10.95
CA VAL A 71 4.99 -16.67 10.72
C VAL A 71 5.20 -16.36 9.24
N VAL A 72 4.71 -17.24 8.36
CA VAL A 72 4.77 -17.01 6.92
C VAL A 72 3.98 -15.75 6.55
N ALA A 73 2.76 -15.59 7.09
CA ALA A 73 1.89 -14.44 6.90
C ALA A 73 2.57 -13.14 7.33
N PHE A 74 3.05 -13.12 8.58
CA PHE A 74 3.69 -11.97 9.19
C PHE A 74 4.89 -11.50 8.37
N VAL A 75 5.74 -12.42 7.94
CA VAL A 75 6.92 -12.09 7.12
C VAL A 75 6.53 -11.56 5.74
N ILE A 76 5.51 -12.13 5.10
CA ILE A 76 5.02 -11.64 3.81
C ILE A 76 4.50 -10.20 3.97
N GLU A 77 3.78 -9.90 5.04
CA GLU A 77 3.26 -8.55 5.32
C GLU A 77 4.40 -7.56 5.65
N LEU A 78 5.42 -7.96 6.42
CA LEU A 78 6.63 -7.16 6.65
C LEU A 78 7.33 -6.78 5.34
N TYR A 79 7.41 -7.71 4.40
CA TYR A 79 8.01 -7.44 3.09
C TYR A 79 7.14 -6.50 2.25
N LYS A 80 5.83 -6.78 2.16
CA LYS A 80 4.89 -6.03 1.32
C LYS A 80 4.69 -4.59 1.78
N TYR A 81 4.44 -4.38 3.07
CA TYR A 81 4.03 -3.09 3.61
C TYR A 81 5.07 -2.44 4.52
N GLY A 82 5.99 -3.24 5.07
CA GLY A 82 7.09 -2.72 5.89
C GLY A 82 8.28 -2.19 5.09
N GLY A 83 8.28 -2.32 3.75
CA GLY A 83 9.38 -1.87 2.89
C GLY A 83 10.70 -2.61 3.15
N MET A 84 10.64 -3.80 3.77
CA MET A 84 11.79 -4.51 4.27
C MET A 84 12.42 -5.42 3.22
N SER A 85 13.75 -5.49 3.14
CA SER A 85 14.41 -6.53 2.33
C SER A 85 14.15 -7.93 2.90
N LEU A 86 14.31 -9.00 2.12
CA LEU A 86 14.18 -10.38 2.62
C LEU A 86 15.12 -10.67 3.81
N ARG A 87 16.32 -10.09 3.77
CA ARG A 87 17.27 -10.21 4.89
C ARG A 87 16.77 -9.43 6.08
N SER A 88 16.26 -8.22 5.88
CA SER A 88 15.67 -7.40 6.94
C SER A 88 14.48 -8.11 7.59
N CYS A 89 13.59 -8.72 6.81
CA CYS A 89 12.48 -9.53 7.34
C CYS A 89 12.98 -10.66 8.26
N ARG A 90 14.03 -11.37 7.85
CA ARG A 90 14.69 -12.37 8.70
C ARG A 90 15.26 -11.75 9.97
N HIS A 91 15.93 -10.60 9.89
CA HIS A 91 16.49 -9.93 11.08
C HIS A 91 15.39 -9.47 12.03
N THR A 92 14.26 -8.98 11.52
CA THR A 92 13.09 -8.65 12.35
C THR A 92 12.59 -9.87 13.12
N LEU A 93 12.52 -11.04 12.47
CA LEU A 93 12.20 -12.27 13.18
C LEU A 93 13.22 -12.59 14.26
N ILE A 94 14.53 -12.45 14.00
CA ILE A 94 15.58 -12.66 15.02
C ILE A 94 15.36 -11.73 16.21
N CYS A 95 15.16 -10.44 15.98
CA CYS A 95 14.90 -9.47 17.04
C CYS A 95 13.65 -9.85 17.84
N LEU A 96 12.59 -10.29 17.17
CA LEU A 96 11.36 -10.72 17.82
C LEU A 96 11.58 -11.99 18.67
N HIS A 97 12.37 -12.95 18.18
CA HIS A 97 12.70 -14.17 18.95
C HIS A 97 13.54 -13.83 20.17
N LEU A 98 14.51 -12.92 20.05
CA LEU A 98 15.31 -12.45 21.18
C LEU A 98 14.47 -11.71 22.22
N PHE A 99 13.56 -10.83 21.77
CA PHE A 99 12.73 -10.02 22.66
C PHE A 99 11.64 -10.83 23.37
N LEU A 100 11.08 -11.83 22.70
CA LEU A 100 10.00 -12.68 23.22
C LEU A 100 10.49 -14.02 23.80
N ASP A 101 11.81 -14.23 23.87
CA ASP A 101 12.46 -15.47 24.33
C ASP A 101 11.91 -16.73 23.60
N LEU A 102 11.83 -16.64 22.27
CA LEU A 102 11.35 -17.74 21.42
C LEU A 102 12.52 -18.58 20.93
N ASN A 103 12.40 -19.91 21.08
CA ASN A 103 13.44 -20.89 20.71
C ASN A 103 13.13 -21.64 19.40
N ASP A 104 12.31 -21.07 18.52
CA ASP A 104 11.94 -21.68 17.24
C ASP A 104 12.96 -21.48 16.12
N LYS A 105 12.83 -22.27 15.06
CA LYS A 105 13.64 -22.11 13.84
C LYS A 105 13.27 -20.81 13.12
N ILE A 106 14.31 -20.07 12.72
CA ILE A 106 14.16 -18.83 11.94
C ILE A 106 14.36 -19.12 10.44
N PRO A 107 13.41 -18.72 9.57
CA PRO A 107 13.55 -18.96 8.14
C PRO A 107 14.72 -18.22 7.53
N SER A 108 15.36 -18.84 6.54
CA SER A 108 16.35 -18.17 5.71
C SER A 108 15.67 -17.17 4.77
N HIS A 109 16.40 -16.13 4.35
CA HIS A 109 15.90 -15.18 3.35
C HIS A 109 15.44 -15.87 2.05
N THR A 110 16.06 -17.00 1.68
CA THR A 110 15.66 -17.83 0.54
C THR A 110 14.33 -18.54 0.77
N SER A 111 14.05 -18.99 2.00
CA SER A 111 12.75 -19.59 2.36
C SER A 111 11.63 -18.56 2.25
N ILE A 112 11.87 -17.36 2.79
CA ILE A 112 10.97 -16.22 2.70
C ILE A 112 10.66 -15.88 1.24
N ARG A 113 11.70 -15.77 0.41
CA ARG A 113 11.56 -15.56 -1.02
C ARG A 113 10.70 -16.63 -1.70
N ASN A 114 10.92 -17.90 -1.39
CA ASN A 114 10.14 -18.99 -1.97
C ASN A 114 8.66 -18.90 -1.59
N TRP A 115 8.33 -18.48 -0.36
CA TRP A 115 6.95 -18.27 0.06
C TRP A 115 6.28 -17.13 -0.70
N LEU A 116 6.95 -15.97 -0.82
CA LEU A 116 6.48 -14.84 -1.62
C LEU A 116 6.21 -15.26 -3.06
N CYS A 117 7.16 -15.96 -3.68
CA CYS A 117 7.03 -16.45 -5.05
C CYS A 117 5.86 -17.44 -5.21
N LYS A 118 5.71 -18.42 -4.30
CA LYS A 118 4.59 -19.37 -4.32
C LYS A 118 3.25 -18.68 -4.16
N TYR A 119 3.17 -17.73 -3.24
CA TYR A 119 1.95 -16.99 -2.96
C TYR A 119 1.53 -16.12 -4.15
N GLY A 120 2.47 -15.38 -4.75
CA GLY A 120 2.22 -14.60 -5.95
C GLY A 120 1.85 -15.46 -7.17
N ALA A 121 2.54 -16.58 -7.39
CA ALA A 121 2.23 -17.51 -8.46
C ALA A 121 0.82 -18.09 -8.33
N TYR A 122 0.46 -18.55 -7.12
CA TYR A 122 -0.88 -19.05 -6.84
C TYR A 122 -1.95 -18.01 -7.12
N ARG A 123 -1.73 -16.74 -6.74
CA ARG A 123 -2.68 -15.66 -7.02
C ARG A 123 -2.90 -15.45 -8.52
N LEU A 124 -1.82 -15.40 -9.30
CA LEU A 124 -1.89 -15.29 -10.76
C LEU A 124 -2.60 -16.48 -11.43
N GLU A 125 -2.52 -17.67 -10.83
CA GLU A 125 -3.25 -18.84 -11.33
C GLU A 125 -4.72 -18.84 -10.90
N SER A 126 -4.99 -18.44 -9.65
CA SER A 126 -6.33 -18.44 -9.06
C SER A 126 -7.27 -17.42 -9.70
N THR A 127 -6.74 -16.32 -10.25
CA THR A 127 -7.54 -15.32 -10.97
C THR A 127 -8.08 -15.83 -12.30
N LYS A 128 -7.64 -16.98 -12.82
CA LYS A 128 -8.08 -17.50 -14.14
C LYS A 128 -9.52 -18.04 -14.17
N ASN A 129 -10.12 -18.32 -13.02
CA ASN A 129 -11.36 -19.12 -12.92
C ASN A 129 -12.63 -18.30 -12.65
N LYS A 130 -12.65 -17.01 -12.98
CA LYS A 130 -13.81 -16.13 -12.73
C LYS A 130 -14.36 -15.58 -14.05
N SER A 131 -15.63 -15.84 -14.34
CA SER A 131 -16.34 -15.29 -15.50
C SER A 131 -16.93 -13.90 -15.22
N ASP A 132 -16.25 -13.08 -14.43
CA ASP A 132 -16.74 -11.75 -14.09
C ASP A 132 -16.41 -10.78 -15.24
N GLU A 133 -17.21 -9.74 -15.41
CA GLU A 133 -16.89 -8.62 -16.29
C GLU A 133 -15.84 -7.72 -15.57
N TYR A 134 -14.76 -7.36 -16.24
CA TYR A 134 -13.66 -6.59 -15.68
C TYR A 134 -13.40 -5.27 -16.41
N VAL A 135 -12.97 -4.28 -15.64
CA VAL A 135 -12.20 -3.13 -16.14
C VAL A 135 -10.72 -3.47 -16.02
N VAL A 136 -9.97 -3.32 -17.11
CA VAL A 136 -8.55 -3.68 -17.14
C VAL A 136 -7.68 -2.44 -17.24
N TYR A 137 -6.73 -2.30 -16.32
CA TYR A 137 -5.70 -1.26 -16.37
C TYR A 137 -4.44 -1.85 -16.95
N VAL A 138 -3.84 -1.18 -17.93
CA VAL A 138 -2.60 -1.60 -18.58
C VAL A 138 -1.54 -0.52 -18.35
N ASP A 139 -0.38 -0.93 -17.85
CA ASP A 139 0.75 -0.02 -17.63
C ASP A 139 2.06 -0.66 -18.09
N GLU A 140 2.87 0.11 -18.81
CA GLU A 140 4.24 -0.26 -19.19
C GLU A 140 5.22 0.47 -18.26
N SER A 141 5.86 -0.28 -17.37
CA SER A 141 6.67 0.31 -16.30
C SER A 141 8.18 0.40 -16.64
N ILE A 142 8.95 0.89 -15.66
CA ILE A 142 10.37 1.22 -15.75
C ILE A 142 11.23 0.01 -16.13
N SER A 143 12.25 0.27 -16.95
CA SER A 143 13.24 -0.73 -17.36
C SER A 143 14.03 -1.30 -16.17
N PHE A 144 14.04 -2.62 -16.05
CA PHE A 144 14.96 -3.38 -15.20
C PHE A 144 16.08 -3.94 -16.07
N GLY A 145 17.22 -3.25 -16.10
CA GLY A 145 18.26 -3.53 -17.09
C GLY A 145 17.76 -3.15 -18.50
N SER A 146 17.81 -4.10 -19.44
CA SER A 146 17.27 -3.93 -20.80
C SER A 146 15.83 -4.41 -20.97
N GLU A 147 15.18 -4.89 -19.90
CA GLU A 147 13.82 -5.43 -19.95
C GLU A 147 12.82 -4.46 -19.32
N LYS A 148 11.60 -4.45 -19.84
CA LYS A 148 10.44 -3.68 -19.37
C LYS A 148 9.35 -4.62 -18.89
N ILE A 149 8.62 -4.18 -17.87
CA ILE A 149 7.51 -4.93 -17.30
C ILE A 149 6.20 -4.34 -17.81
N LEU A 150 5.36 -5.21 -18.39
CA LEU A 150 3.99 -4.92 -18.77
C LEU A 150 3.06 -5.48 -17.69
N LEU A 151 2.24 -4.62 -17.09
CA LEU A 151 1.37 -4.95 -15.98
C LEU A 151 -0.09 -4.83 -16.41
N PHE A 152 -0.86 -5.89 -16.15
CA PHE A 152 -2.31 -5.91 -16.31
C PHE A 152 -2.97 -6.01 -14.95
N LEU A 153 -3.70 -4.98 -14.55
CA LEU A 153 -4.54 -4.97 -13.36
C LEU A 153 -6.00 -5.05 -13.75
N GLY A 154 -6.83 -5.63 -12.88
CA GLY A 154 -8.23 -5.85 -13.14
C GLY A 154 -9.06 -5.47 -11.93
N VAL A 155 -10.21 -4.85 -12.17
CA VAL A 155 -11.25 -4.64 -11.18
C VAL A 155 -12.54 -5.27 -11.70
N PRO A 156 -13.17 -6.22 -10.98
CA PRO A 156 -14.49 -6.71 -11.35
C PRO A 156 -15.48 -5.55 -11.33
N VAL A 157 -16.27 -5.39 -12.38
CA VAL A 157 -17.20 -4.26 -12.56
C VAL A 157 -18.18 -4.15 -11.39
N ASP A 158 -18.70 -5.28 -10.93
CA ASP A 158 -19.64 -5.34 -9.80
C ASP A 158 -19.00 -4.98 -8.45
N SER A 159 -17.67 -5.03 -8.37
CA SER A 159 -16.89 -4.68 -7.17
C SER A 159 -16.40 -3.24 -7.17
N ILE A 160 -16.72 -2.43 -8.20
CA ILE A 160 -16.31 -1.02 -8.24
C ILE A 160 -17.13 -0.22 -7.21
N PRO A 161 -16.47 0.37 -6.18
CA PRO A 161 -17.15 1.17 -5.17
C PRO A 161 -17.71 2.47 -5.78
N LYS A 162 -18.92 2.85 -5.38
CA LYS A 162 -19.60 4.07 -5.86
C LYS A 162 -19.34 5.30 -4.99
N ASP A 163 -18.95 5.08 -3.74
CA ASP A 163 -18.84 6.09 -2.67
C ASP A 163 -17.40 6.49 -2.35
N ARG A 164 -16.42 5.76 -2.88
CA ARG A 164 -14.99 6.03 -2.69
C ARG A 164 -14.19 5.69 -3.94
N SER A 165 -13.00 6.27 -4.04
CA SER A 165 -12.04 5.86 -5.07
C SER A 165 -11.56 4.42 -4.85
N LEU A 166 -11.11 3.79 -5.94
CA LEU A 166 -10.42 2.51 -5.88
C LEU A 166 -9.19 2.58 -4.98
N SER A 167 -8.94 1.47 -4.30
CA SER A 167 -7.79 1.22 -3.47
C SER A 167 -7.11 -0.06 -3.92
N HIS A 168 -5.91 -0.35 -3.39
CA HIS A 168 -5.24 -1.59 -3.75
C HIS A 168 -6.14 -2.81 -3.47
N SER A 169 -6.93 -2.84 -2.38
CA SER A 169 -7.75 -4.00 -2.00
C SER A 169 -8.83 -4.38 -3.03
N ASP A 170 -9.16 -3.46 -3.94
CA ASP A 170 -10.20 -3.63 -4.96
C ASP A 170 -9.63 -4.13 -6.29
N VAL A 171 -8.31 -4.19 -6.40
CA VAL A 171 -7.58 -4.42 -7.64
C VAL A 171 -6.88 -5.77 -7.58
N GLU A 172 -7.05 -6.56 -8.63
CA GLU A 172 -6.41 -7.84 -8.84
C GLU A 172 -5.32 -7.72 -9.91
N VAL A 173 -4.21 -8.44 -9.74
CA VAL A 173 -3.22 -8.57 -10.81
C VAL A 173 -3.66 -9.67 -11.77
N LEU A 174 -3.97 -9.29 -13.01
CA LEU A 174 -4.43 -10.20 -14.06
C LEU A 174 -3.26 -10.82 -14.83
N GLY A 175 -2.15 -10.09 -14.94
CA GLY A 175 -0.95 -10.53 -15.66
C GLY A 175 0.24 -9.63 -15.40
N VAL A 176 1.43 -10.22 -15.44
CA VAL A 176 2.71 -9.50 -15.36
C VAL A 176 3.65 -10.14 -16.35
N GLU A 177 4.01 -9.40 -17.39
CA GLU A 177 4.85 -9.90 -18.46
C GLU A 177 6.14 -9.09 -18.55
N ILE A 178 7.21 -9.74 -19.00
CA ILE A 178 8.54 -9.12 -19.12
C ILE A 178 9.06 -9.32 -20.54
N GLY A 179 9.48 -8.22 -21.15
CA GLY A 179 10.01 -8.20 -22.51
C GLY A 179 11.01 -7.06 -22.67
N GLN A 180 11.90 -7.14 -23.65
CA GLN A 180 12.82 -6.03 -23.94
C GLN A 180 12.06 -4.79 -24.45
N GLU A 181 11.05 -5.04 -25.28
CA GLU A 181 10.13 -4.06 -25.84
C GLU A 181 8.73 -4.66 -25.90
N TRP A 182 7.74 -3.77 -26.02
CA TRP A 182 6.32 -4.12 -26.10
C TRP A 182 5.69 -3.37 -27.28
N THR A 183 5.61 -4.02 -28.45
CA THR A 183 4.85 -3.51 -29.60
C THR A 183 3.35 -3.71 -29.39
N GLY A 184 2.52 -3.02 -30.19
CA GLY A 184 1.07 -3.16 -30.09
C GLY A 184 0.59 -4.60 -30.30
N GLU A 185 1.21 -5.34 -31.22
CA GLU A 185 0.90 -6.74 -31.48
C GLU A 185 1.28 -7.65 -30.29
N GLN A 186 2.40 -7.34 -29.63
CA GLN A 186 2.84 -8.09 -28.46
C GLN A 186 1.90 -7.86 -27.28
N VAL A 187 1.54 -6.60 -27.00
CA VAL A 187 0.57 -6.27 -25.95
C VAL A 187 -0.80 -6.88 -26.28
N ALA A 188 -1.24 -6.84 -27.54
CA ALA A 188 -2.50 -7.43 -27.99
C ALA A 188 -2.56 -8.95 -27.77
N LYS A 189 -1.44 -9.64 -28.02
CA LYS A 189 -1.31 -11.08 -27.76
C LYS A 189 -1.47 -11.39 -26.28
N GLU A 190 -0.85 -10.61 -25.40
CA GLU A 190 -0.95 -10.81 -23.95
C GLU A 190 -2.33 -10.44 -23.41
N LEU A 191 -2.93 -9.35 -23.89
CA LEU A 191 -4.29 -8.94 -23.51
C LEU A 191 -5.33 -9.97 -23.97
N SER A 192 -5.16 -10.56 -25.16
CA SER A 192 -6.02 -11.66 -25.66
C SER A 192 -5.99 -12.90 -24.77
N LYS A 193 -4.85 -13.20 -24.10
CA LYS A 193 -4.78 -14.31 -23.13
C LYS A 193 -5.60 -14.03 -21.87
N ILE A 194 -5.74 -12.76 -21.49
CA ILE A 194 -6.60 -12.36 -20.37
C ILE A 194 -8.07 -12.46 -20.82
N ALA A 195 -8.38 -11.92 -22.00
CA ALA A 195 -9.71 -11.94 -22.60
C ALA A 195 -10.26 -13.36 -22.85
N SER A 196 -9.41 -14.37 -23.05
CA SER A 196 -9.86 -15.76 -23.18
C SER A 196 -10.41 -16.37 -21.89
N THR A 197 -10.12 -15.74 -20.74
CA THR A 197 -10.59 -16.20 -19.42
C THR A 197 -11.57 -15.25 -18.76
N LYS A 198 -11.67 -14.00 -19.23
CA LYS A 198 -12.45 -12.92 -18.61
C LYS A 198 -13.06 -12.01 -19.66
N THR A 199 -14.26 -11.51 -19.37
CA THR A 199 -14.88 -10.47 -20.21
C THR A 199 -14.30 -9.11 -19.85
N ILE A 200 -13.70 -8.42 -20.81
CA ILE A 200 -13.13 -7.08 -20.62
C ILE A 200 -14.15 -6.05 -21.14
N LYS A 201 -14.63 -5.17 -20.25
CA LYS A 201 -15.60 -4.12 -20.59
C LYS A 201 -14.95 -2.95 -21.33
N TYR A 202 -13.88 -2.44 -20.75
CA TYR A 202 -13.05 -1.38 -21.31
C TYR A 202 -11.67 -1.43 -20.66
N VAL A 203 -10.71 -0.75 -21.30
CA VAL A 203 -9.33 -0.66 -20.84
C VAL A 203 -9.00 0.75 -20.38
N VAL A 204 -8.14 0.85 -19.37
CA VAL A 204 -7.62 2.11 -18.83
C VAL A 204 -6.11 2.12 -18.93
N SER A 205 -5.53 3.11 -19.60
CA SER A 205 -4.08 3.26 -19.66
C SER A 205 -3.67 4.67 -20.08
N ASP A 206 -2.37 4.93 -20.10
CA ASP A 206 -1.82 6.12 -20.75
C ASP A 206 -2.03 6.10 -22.28
N GLU A 207 -1.55 7.16 -22.94
CA GLU A 207 -1.63 7.34 -24.38
C GLU A 207 -0.43 6.75 -25.15
N GLY A 208 0.28 5.75 -24.59
CA GLY A 208 1.37 5.06 -25.26
C GLY A 208 0.96 4.58 -26.66
N THR A 209 1.78 4.85 -27.67
CA THR A 209 1.44 4.55 -29.08
C THR A 209 1.22 3.05 -29.31
N ASN A 210 1.98 2.20 -28.62
CA ASN A 210 1.81 0.74 -28.59
C ASN A 210 0.50 0.32 -27.92
N LEU A 211 0.07 0.98 -26.84
CA LEU A 211 -1.20 0.69 -26.18
C LEU A 211 -2.39 1.14 -27.04
N LYS A 212 -2.34 2.35 -27.59
CA LYS A 212 -3.37 2.84 -28.52
C LYS A 212 -3.53 1.94 -29.75
N SER A 213 -2.42 1.49 -30.34
CA SER A 213 -2.49 0.56 -31.47
C SER A 213 -3.04 -0.80 -31.06
N THR A 214 -2.74 -1.29 -29.86
CA THR A 214 -3.32 -2.52 -29.29
C THR A 214 -4.84 -2.47 -29.19
N TYR A 215 -5.38 -1.40 -28.60
CA TYR A 215 -6.82 -1.30 -28.37
C TYR A 215 -7.59 -1.10 -29.66
N LYS A 216 -7.00 -0.40 -30.63
CA LYS A 216 -7.54 -0.32 -31.98
C LYS A 216 -7.54 -1.68 -32.68
N LEU A 217 -6.49 -2.49 -32.49
CA LEU A 217 -6.38 -3.82 -33.08
C LEU A 217 -7.41 -4.80 -32.49
N LEU A 218 -7.71 -4.69 -31.19
CA LEU A 218 -8.63 -5.57 -30.47
C LEU A 218 -10.05 -5.00 -30.30
N ASP A 219 -10.33 -3.83 -30.87
CA ASP A 219 -11.60 -3.10 -30.77
C ASP A 219 -12.08 -2.87 -29.32
N TYR A 220 -11.14 -2.49 -28.43
CA TYR A 220 -11.47 -2.14 -27.06
C TYR A 220 -11.71 -0.64 -26.89
N SER A 221 -12.76 -0.29 -26.15
CA SER A 221 -12.96 1.07 -25.65
C SER A 221 -11.85 1.43 -24.67
N HIS A 222 -11.09 2.48 -24.98
CA HIS A 222 -9.98 2.97 -24.16
C HIS A 222 -10.38 4.24 -23.41
N ILE A 223 -10.23 4.23 -22.09
CA ILE A 223 -10.31 5.41 -21.24
C ILE A 223 -8.89 5.82 -20.84
N GLU A 224 -8.52 7.05 -21.18
CA GLU A 224 -7.20 7.58 -20.91
C GLU A 224 -6.99 7.89 -19.41
N ASP A 225 -5.79 7.64 -18.91
CA ASP A 225 -5.39 8.04 -17.56
C ASP A 225 -5.44 9.57 -17.43
N CYS A 226 -6.27 10.05 -16.51
CA CYS A 226 -6.47 11.47 -16.25
C CYS A 226 -5.17 12.18 -15.83
N THR A 227 -4.22 11.47 -15.21
CA THR A 227 -2.90 12.01 -14.86
C THR A 227 -2.08 12.36 -16.10
N HIS A 228 -2.12 11.49 -17.11
CA HIS A 228 -1.41 11.69 -18.37
C HIS A 228 -2.08 12.77 -19.22
N ILE A 229 -3.42 12.77 -19.32
CA ILE A 229 -4.18 13.84 -19.98
C ILE A 229 -3.80 15.20 -19.40
N LEU A 230 -3.78 15.30 -18.07
CA LEU A 230 -3.45 16.53 -17.36
C LEU A 230 -1.99 16.94 -17.56
N ALA A 231 -1.05 15.99 -17.49
CA ALA A 231 0.36 16.26 -17.77
C ALA A 231 0.57 16.75 -19.22
N ASN A 232 -0.16 16.19 -20.19
CA ASN A 232 -0.14 16.62 -21.59
C ASN A 232 -0.77 18.01 -21.77
N HIS A 233 -1.81 18.35 -21.01
CA HIS A 233 -2.38 19.69 -21.00
C HIS A 233 -1.40 20.72 -20.42
N LEU A 234 -0.79 20.44 -19.26
CA LEU A 234 0.25 21.29 -18.66
C LEU A 234 1.44 21.45 -19.61
N LYS A 235 1.85 20.37 -20.30
CA LYS A 235 2.87 20.45 -21.34
C LYS A 235 2.45 21.43 -22.43
N ARG A 236 1.23 21.36 -22.96
CA ARG A 236 0.79 22.29 -24.02
C ARG A 236 0.82 23.76 -23.59
N LEU A 237 0.42 24.05 -22.35
CA LEU A 237 0.43 25.41 -21.81
C LEU A 237 1.84 25.93 -21.55
N TYR A 238 2.69 25.13 -20.89
CA TYR A 238 3.98 25.60 -20.36
C TYR A 238 5.20 25.19 -21.20
N ASN A 239 5.06 24.34 -22.22
CA ASN A 239 6.23 23.86 -22.98
C ASN A 239 6.93 24.99 -23.73
N GLU A 240 6.22 26.03 -24.16
CA GLU A 240 6.80 27.21 -24.81
C GLU A 240 6.85 28.46 -23.90
N ASP A 241 6.35 28.36 -22.68
CA ASP A 241 6.33 29.47 -21.72
C ASP A 241 7.77 29.85 -21.29
N ALA A 242 8.11 31.12 -21.49
CA ALA A 242 9.47 31.61 -21.29
C ALA A 242 9.87 31.61 -19.81
N ASP A 243 8.94 31.99 -18.93
CA ASP A 243 9.17 32.04 -17.48
C ASP A 243 9.33 30.64 -16.89
N PHE A 244 8.50 29.69 -17.31
CA PHE A 244 8.59 28.29 -16.93
C PHE A 244 9.92 27.66 -17.35
N LYS A 245 10.37 27.89 -18.60
CA LYS A 245 11.66 27.39 -19.10
C LYS A 245 12.82 27.98 -18.31
N LEU A 246 12.78 29.29 -18.07
CA LEU A 246 13.84 30.00 -17.35
C LEU A 246 13.90 29.54 -15.89
N PHE A 247 12.77 29.48 -15.20
CA PHE A 247 12.67 29.00 -13.82
C PHE A 247 13.17 27.55 -13.69
N SER A 248 12.72 26.65 -14.57
CA SER A 248 13.18 25.26 -14.58
C SER A 248 14.70 25.14 -14.79
N LYS A 249 15.26 25.95 -15.69
CA LYS A 249 16.71 26.00 -15.95
C LYS A 249 17.49 26.49 -14.72
N LEU A 250 17.02 27.54 -14.07
CA LEU A 250 17.65 28.10 -12.86
C LEU A 250 17.65 27.09 -11.71
N ILE A 251 16.53 26.40 -11.48
CA ILE A 251 16.43 25.32 -10.49
C ILE A 251 17.39 24.17 -10.82
N GLY A 252 17.44 23.74 -12.09
CA GLY A 252 18.35 22.68 -12.53
C GLY A 252 19.82 23.02 -12.29
N ASN A 253 20.23 24.24 -12.65
CA ASN A 253 21.58 24.74 -12.46
C ASN A 253 21.93 24.88 -10.98
N LEU A 254 21.02 25.42 -10.17
CA LEU A 254 21.20 25.55 -8.72
C LEU A 254 21.42 24.18 -8.08
N ARG A 255 20.59 23.19 -8.45
CA ARG A 255 20.71 21.83 -7.95
C ARG A 255 22.05 21.20 -8.32
N GLN A 256 22.50 21.36 -9.55
CA GLN A 256 23.81 20.87 -9.99
C GLN A 256 24.95 21.51 -9.17
N LYS A 257 24.90 22.83 -8.97
CA LYS A 257 25.89 23.57 -8.17
C LYS A 257 25.91 23.10 -6.72
N TRP A 258 24.75 22.85 -6.13
CA TRP A 258 24.62 22.49 -4.72
C TRP A 258 24.83 21.01 -4.44
N TYR A 259 24.80 20.14 -5.46
CA TYR A 259 24.87 18.68 -5.31
C TYR A 259 26.09 18.19 -4.51
N LEU A 260 27.22 18.91 -4.58
CA LEU A 260 28.45 18.59 -3.85
C LEU A 260 28.75 19.55 -2.67
N SER A 261 27.84 20.49 -2.37
CA SER A 261 28.03 21.45 -1.30
C SER A 261 27.58 20.89 0.04
N LYS A 262 28.49 20.86 1.04
CA LYS A 262 28.16 20.47 2.41
C LYS A 262 27.16 21.44 3.06
N ASN A 263 27.31 22.73 2.80
CA ASN A 263 26.57 23.79 3.48
C ASN A 263 25.19 24.07 2.87
N ASN A 264 24.97 23.74 1.59
CA ASN A 264 23.72 24.03 0.89
C ASN A 264 22.77 22.84 0.80
N SER A 265 23.19 21.67 1.31
CA SER A 265 22.42 20.43 1.27
C SER A 265 21.05 20.56 1.94
N SER A 266 20.96 21.31 3.04
CA SER A 266 19.72 21.57 3.78
C SER A 266 18.68 22.40 3.01
N TYR A 267 19.11 23.18 2.02
CA TYR A 267 18.25 24.08 1.23
C TYR A 267 17.94 23.51 -0.16
N MET A 268 18.40 22.30 -0.46
CA MET A 268 18.41 21.73 -1.80
C MET A 268 17.04 21.75 -2.49
N PRO A 269 16.93 22.27 -3.74
CA PRO A 269 15.71 22.16 -4.51
C PRO A 269 15.40 20.69 -4.89
N PRO A 270 14.12 20.34 -5.07
CA PRO A 270 13.71 19.01 -5.53
C PRO A 270 14.35 18.63 -6.88
N SER A 271 14.52 17.32 -7.11
CA SER A 271 14.99 16.84 -8.41
C SER A 271 13.92 17.02 -9.48
N MET A 272 14.30 17.57 -10.64
CA MET A 272 13.42 17.60 -11.81
C MET A 272 13.44 16.23 -12.50
N ARG A 273 12.28 15.54 -12.54
CA ARG A 273 12.14 14.27 -13.28
C ARG A 273 11.98 14.53 -14.77
N GLY A 274 12.84 13.94 -15.60
CA GLY A 274 12.85 14.17 -17.06
C GLY A 274 11.53 13.83 -17.77
N LYS A 275 10.95 12.64 -17.52
CA LYS A 275 9.71 12.17 -18.17
C LYS A 275 8.43 12.86 -17.68
N MET A 276 8.47 13.59 -16.56
CA MET A 276 7.30 14.24 -15.93
C MET A 276 7.58 15.68 -15.51
N ARG A 277 8.47 16.39 -16.22
CA ARG A 277 8.98 17.72 -15.82
C ARG A 277 7.88 18.76 -15.57
N PHE A 278 6.78 18.70 -16.32
CA PHE A 278 5.64 19.61 -16.18
C PHE A 278 4.80 19.32 -14.93
N ALA A 279 4.54 18.04 -14.61
CA ALA A 279 3.89 17.66 -13.35
C ALA A 279 4.82 17.81 -12.13
N ASN A 280 6.14 17.80 -12.35
CA ASN A 280 7.16 17.88 -11.33
C ASN A 280 7.68 19.32 -11.11
N ILE A 281 7.03 20.32 -11.71
CA ILE A 281 7.24 21.73 -11.37
C ILE A 281 6.71 22.05 -9.97
N PHE A 282 5.63 21.38 -9.57
CA PHE A 282 4.92 21.71 -8.34
C PHE A 282 5.76 21.50 -7.06
N PRO A 283 6.56 20.42 -6.91
CA PRO A 283 7.55 20.37 -5.83
C PRO A 283 8.53 21.55 -5.83
N CYS A 284 8.97 22.00 -7.01
CA CYS A 284 9.92 23.12 -7.14
C CYS A 284 9.26 24.45 -6.74
N VAL A 285 8.00 24.67 -7.12
CA VAL A 285 7.20 25.84 -6.70
C VAL A 285 6.95 25.82 -5.19
N ASN A 286 6.59 24.68 -4.61
CA ASN A 286 6.41 24.55 -3.16
C ASN A 286 7.72 24.81 -2.40
N TRP A 287 8.84 24.30 -2.92
CA TRP A 287 10.16 24.59 -2.36
C TRP A 287 10.48 26.09 -2.46
N ALA A 288 10.22 26.72 -3.61
CA ALA A 288 10.46 28.14 -3.81
C ALA A 288 9.64 28.99 -2.85
N LYS A 289 8.33 28.71 -2.69
CA LYS A 289 7.47 29.33 -1.68
C LYS A 289 8.07 29.21 -0.27
N LYS A 290 8.51 28.01 0.10
CA LYS A 290 9.10 27.78 1.43
C LYS A 290 10.38 28.59 1.65
N ILE A 291 11.26 28.66 0.65
CA ILE A 291 12.50 29.45 0.70
C ILE A 291 12.19 30.95 0.80
N LEU A 292 11.19 31.44 0.07
CA LEU A 292 10.74 32.84 0.17
C LEU A 292 10.12 33.14 1.54
N GLN A 293 9.36 32.21 2.11
CA GLN A 293 8.76 32.36 3.45
C GLN A 293 9.80 32.39 4.58
N THR A 294 10.91 31.67 4.43
CA THR A 294 12.01 31.64 5.41
C THR A 294 13.17 32.53 4.99
N TRP A 295 12.94 33.53 4.13
CA TRP A 295 14.01 34.29 3.49
C TRP A 295 14.98 34.92 4.49
N ASP A 296 14.43 35.53 5.56
CA ASP A 296 15.20 36.25 6.56
C ASP A 296 16.08 35.33 7.43
N ASP A 297 15.73 34.04 7.51
CA ASP A 297 16.48 33.01 8.25
C ASP A 297 17.61 32.37 7.41
N LEU A 298 17.69 32.69 6.11
CA LEU A 298 18.70 32.11 5.22
C LEU A 298 20.06 32.78 5.38
N PRO A 299 21.16 32.02 5.36
CA PRO A 299 22.50 32.60 5.26
C PRO A 299 22.63 33.48 4.02
N SER A 300 23.35 34.60 4.11
CA SER A 300 23.53 35.56 2.99
C SER A 300 24.09 34.88 1.74
N SER A 301 25.00 33.92 1.91
CA SER A 301 25.57 33.13 0.81
C SER A 301 24.55 32.24 0.08
N VAL A 302 23.46 31.86 0.75
CA VAL A 302 22.33 31.12 0.16
C VAL A 302 21.39 32.11 -0.52
N GLN A 303 21.04 33.22 0.15
CA GLN A 303 20.19 34.28 -0.39
C GLN A 303 20.66 34.79 -1.76
N GLU A 304 21.96 35.07 -1.91
CA GLU A 304 22.54 35.49 -3.20
C GLU A 304 22.29 34.49 -4.32
N GLN A 305 22.32 33.19 -4.01
CA GLN A 305 22.18 32.12 -4.99
C GLN A 305 20.72 31.79 -5.32
N VAL A 306 19.77 32.17 -4.46
CA VAL A 306 18.33 32.00 -4.66
C VAL A 306 17.60 33.31 -4.96
N LEU A 307 18.33 34.40 -5.22
CA LEU A 307 17.76 35.73 -5.49
C LEU A 307 16.76 35.72 -6.66
N PHE A 308 17.01 34.87 -7.66
CA PHE A 308 16.11 34.67 -8.79
C PHE A 308 14.69 34.23 -8.38
N LEU A 309 14.50 33.72 -7.16
CA LEU A 309 13.16 33.40 -6.64
C LEU A 309 12.35 34.66 -6.34
N LYS A 310 12.99 35.74 -5.89
CA LYS A 310 12.31 37.04 -5.72
C LYS A 310 11.95 37.65 -7.07
N GLU A 311 12.85 37.53 -8.05
CA GLU A 311 12.60 37.99 -9.42
C GLU A 311 11.47 37.22 -10.12
N LYS A 312 11.16 36.00 -9.66
CA LYS A 312 10.11 35.12 -10.19
C LYS A 312 8.96 34.91 -9.22
N GLU A 313 8.81 35.77 -8.21
CA GLU A 313 7.82 35.62 -7.14
C GLU A 313 6.39 35.61 -7.69
N GLU A 314 6.06 36.49 -8.64
CA GLU A 314 4.75 36.53 -9.30
C GLU A 314 4.40 35.20 -10.01
N PHE A 315 5.35 34.63 -10.76
CA PHE A 315 5.19 33.32 -11.40
C PHE A 315 5.01 32.20 -10.37
N ILE A 316 5.77 32.23 -9.26
CA ILE A 316 5.70 31.25 -8.17
C ILE A 316 4.33 31.30 -7.48
N LEU A 317 3.83 32.51 -7.20
CA LEU A 317 2.52 32.73 -6.57
C LEU A 317 1.39 32.25 -7.48
N CYS A 318 1.35 32.68 -8.74
CA CYS A 318 0.34 32.23 -9.72
C CYS A 318 0.36 30.71 -9.92
N SER A 319 1.55 30.11 -10.00
CA SER A 319 1.70 28.65 -10.13
C SER A 319 1.22 27.89 -8.91
N SER A 320 1.21 28.53 -7.74
CA SER A 320 0.87 27.90 -6.49
C SER A 320 -0.62 27.87 -6.16
N ASP A 321 -1.39 28.85 -6.64
CA ASP A 321 -2.85 28.85 -6.53
C ASP A 321 -3.46 27.70 -7.35
N ILE A 322 -2.81 27.35 -8.47
CA ILE A 322 -3.11 26.16 -9.28
C ILE A 322 -2.79 24.87 -8.49
N ILE A 323 -1.71 24.85 -7.69
CA ILE A 323 -1.33 23.70 -6.85
C ILE A 323 -2.35 23.46 -5.74
N GLU A 324 -2.77 24.52 -5.06
CA GLU A 324 -3.63 24.48 -3.87
C GLU A 324 -5.10 24.18 -4.24
N SER A 325 -5.58 24.67 -5.39
CA SER A 325 -6.97 24.45 -5.83
C SER A 325 -7.24 23.06 -6.42
N TYR A 326 -6.26 22.42 -7.09
CA TYR A 326 -6.51 21.17 -7.84
C TYR A 326 -5.66 19.95 -7.42
N PHE A 327 -4.44 20.11 -6.90
CA PHE A 327 -3.47 19.00 -6.81
C PHE A 327 -3.16 18.49 -5.40
N GLY A 328 -3.55 19.22 -4.35
CA GLY A 328 -3.37 18.80 -2.96
C GLY A 328 -4.01 17.44 -2.63
N LYS A 329 -5.08 17.07 -3.36
CA LYS A 329 -5.82 15.80 -3.17
C LYS A 329 -5.19 14.58 -3.86
N ILE A 330 -4.30 14.79 -4.84
CA ILE A 330 -3.73 13.72 -5.70
C ILE A 330 -2.38 13.21 -5.16
N LYS A 331 -1.58 14.09 -4.54
CA LYS A 331 -0.21 13.78 -4.10
C LYS A 331 -0.08 12.86 -2.87
N THR A 332 -1.15 12.63 -2.12
CA THR A 332 -1.14 11.82 -0.88
C THR A 332 -1.09 10.30 -1.12
N LYS A 333 -1.04 9.81 -2.38
CA LYS A 333 -1.29 8.39 -2.70
C LYS A 333 -0.18 7.59 -3.42
N ILE A 334 1.00 8.12 -3.76
CA ILE A 334 1.97 7.34 -4.56
C ILE A 334 3.42 7.49 -4.06
N ASN A 335 4.01 6.39 -3.58
CA ASN A 335 5.45 6.27 -3.37
C ASN A 335 5.99 5.04 -4.11
N GLN A 336 7.11 5.20 -4.82
CA GLN A 336 7.75 4.21 -5.68
C GLN A 336 9.18 4.01 -5.18
N ASN A 337 9.57 2.78 -4.83
CA ASN A 337 10.83 2.11 -5.20
C ASN A 337 11.25 1.00 -4.22
N SER A 338 11.63 -0.16 -4.77
CA SER A 338 12.69 -1.03 -4.23
C SER A 338 13.16 -2.02 -5.31
N ARG A 339 14.48 -2.23 -5.44
CA ARG A 339 15.14 -3.10 -6.42
C ARG A 339 15.83 -4.28 -5.74
N SER A 340 15.30 -5.49 -5.93
CA SER A 340 16.08 -6.75 -6.07
C SER A 340 15.16 -7.92 -6.40
N GLY A 341 15.52 -8.70 -7.43
CA GLY A 341 14.92 -10.00 -7.75
C GLY A 341 13.72 -9.93 -8.70
N LEU A 342 13.95 -9.95 -10.01
CA LEU A 342 12.90 -9.85 -11.04
C LEU A 342 11.77 -10.89 -10.88
N THR A 343 12.11 -12.16 -10.65
CA THR A 343 11.10 -13.21 -10.35
C THR A 343 10.36 -12.95 -9.03
N GLU A 344 11.06 -12.45 -8.02
CA GLU A 344 10.47 -12.15 -6.71
C GLU A 344 9.57 -10.92 -6.78
N PHE A 345 9.93 -9.93 -7.58
CA PHE A 345 9.16 -8.71 -7.81
C PHE A 345 7.86 -9.00 -8.55
N ILE A 346 7.90 -9.80 -9.63
CA ILE A 346 6.70 -10.23 -10.37
C ILE A 346 5.68 -10.87 -9.43
N PHE A 347 6.13 -11.87 -8.66
CA PHE A 347 5.24 -12.56 -7.76
C PHE A 347 4.82 -11.69 -6.58
N THR A 348 5.70 -10.82 -6.05
CA THR A 348 5.34 -9.87 -4.98
C THR A 348 4.26 -8.90 -5.42
N ILE A 349 4.34 -8.34 -6.64
CA ILE A 349 3.29 -7.45 -7.17
C ILE A 349 1.95 -8.16 -7.19
N ALA A 350 1.91 -9.44 -7.60
CA ALA A 350 0.69 -10.25 -7.56
C ALA A 350 0.11 -10.46 -6.14
N THR A 351 0.91 -10.25 -5.09
CA THR A 351 0.45 -10.29 -3.69
C THR A 351 -0.14 -8.97 -3.20
N PHE A 352 -0.04 -7.89 -3.97
CA PHE A 352 -0.69 -6.63 -3.63
C PHE A 352 -2.20 -6.70 -3.87
N GLY A 353 -2.93 -5.86 -3.16
CA GLY A 353 -4.35 -5.65 -3.41
C GLY A 353 -5.34 -6.68 -2.88
N LYS A 354 -4.91 -7.64 -2.06
CA LYS A 354 -5.80 -8.45 -1.22
C LYS A 354 -5.15 -8.77 0.11
N THR A 355 -5.95 -8.81 1.17
CA THR A 355 -5.52 -9.25 2.51
C THR A 355 -5.02 -10.68 2.45
N PHE A 356 -3.93 -10.97 3.16
CA PHE A 356 -3.41 -12.32 3.26
C PHE A 356 -4.37 -13.22 4.03
N SER A 357 -4.69 -14.40 3.49
CA SER A 357 -5.45 -15.45 4.17
C SER A 357 -4.56 -16.66 4.48
N ALA A 358 -4.62 -17.16 5.72
CA ALA A 358 -3.89 -18.35 6.12
C ALA A 358 -4.27 -19.59 5.28
N GLU A 359 -5.53 -19.71 4.84
CA GLU A 359 -5.98 -20.82 4.01
C GLU A 359 -5.47 -20.69 2.56
N GLU A 360 -5.48 -19.48 2.01
CA GLU A 360 -4.92 -19.20 0.68
C GLU A 360 -3.42 -19.52 0.64
N ALA A 361 -2.70 -19.13 1.68
CA ALA A 361 -1.28 -19.40 1.81
C ALA A 361 -0.99 -20.89 1.94
N LYS A 362 -1.79 -21.62 2.73
CA LYS A 362 -1.70 -23.07 2.81
C LYS A 362 -1.85 -23.70 1.43
N ASN A 363 -2.89 -23.32 0.68
CA ASN A 363 -3.13 -23.81 -0.67
C ASN A 363 -1.97 -23.47 -1.63
N ALA A 364 -1.47 -22.24 -1.60
CA ALA A 364 -0.33 -21.82 -2.42
C ALA A 364 0.94 -22.62 -2.11
N LEU A 365 1.24 -22.82 -0.83
CA LEU A 365 2.44 -23.54 -0.37
C LEU A 365 2.38 -25.04 -0.72
N GLU A 366 1.18 -25.64 -0.70
CA GLU A 366 0.94 -27.06 -0.97
C GLU A 366 0.92 -27.39 -2.46
N ASN A 367 0.35 -26.50 -3.28
CA ASN A 367 0.06 -26.78 -4.69
C ASN A 367 1.12 -26.27 -5.67
N ILE A 368 1.77 -25.13 -5.40
CA ILE A 368 2.81 -24.57 -6.29
C ILE A 368 4.18 -25.16 -5.93
N LYS A 369 4.88 -25.84 -6.84
CA LYS A 369 6.21 -26.42 -6.58
C LYS A 369 7.33 -25.39 -6.82
N CYS A 370 8.44 -25.46 -6.09
CA CYS A 370 9.56 -24.51 -6.27
C CYS A 370 10.15 -24.52 -7.68
N LYS A 371 10.03 -25.63 -8.41
CA LYS A 371 10.44 -25.75 -9.82
C LYS A 371 9.57 -24.94 -10.79
N GLU A 372 8.31 -24.68 -10.44
CA GLU A 372 7.35 -23.90 -11.23
C GLU A 372 7.58 -22.38 -11.06
N LEU A 373 8.30 -21.97 -10.01
CA LEU A 373 8.68 -20.57 -9.75
C LEU A 373 9.80 -20.06 -10.65
N LYS A 374 10.49 -20.96 -11.37
CA LYS A 374 11.37 -20.54 -12.46
C LYS A 374 10.44 -20.09 -13.57
N LEU A 375 10.31 -18.77 -13.74
CA LEU A 375 9.80 -18.15 -14.98
C LEU A 375 10.20 -19.06 -16.14
N LYS A 376 9.23 -19.52 -16.92
CA LYS A 376 9.49 -20.23 -18.18
C LYS A 376 10.68 -19.54 -18.82
N LYS A 377 11.81 -20.26 -18.86
CA LYS A 377 13.05 -19.73 -19.44
C LYS A 377 12.66 -19.08 -20.75
N ILE A 378 13.16 -17.87 -20.96
CA ILE A 378 13.57 -17.33 -22.24
C ILE A 378 13.88 -18.50 -23.20
N THR A 379 12.91 -18.89 -24.01
CA THR A 379 13.11 -19.51 -25.32
C THR A 379 12.90 -18.34 -26.27
N LYS A 380 13.92 -17.60 -26.73
CA LYS A 380 15.04 -18.05 -27.57
C LYS A 380 14.68 -19.27 -28.41
N GLN A 381 13.79 -19.03 -29.37
CA GLN A 381 14.03 -19.29 -30.80
C GLN A 381 13.63 -17.96 -31.47
N ALA A 382 14.51 -16.98 -31.64
CA ALA A 382 15.43 -16.87 -32.79
C ALA A 382 15.39 -18.07 -33.74
N ALA A 383 14.44 -18.02 -34.67
CA ALA A 383 14.72 -18.15 -36.09
C ALA A 383 14.18 -16.88 -36.75
#